data_AF-A0A918S7L9-F1
#
_entry.id   AF-A0A918S7L9-F1
#
_cell.length_a   1.000
_cell.length_b   1.000
_cell.length_c   1.000
_cell.angle_alpha   90.00
_cell.angle_beta   90.00
_cell.angle_gamma   90.00
#
_symmetry.space_group_name_H-M   'P 1'
#
loop_
_entity.id
_entity.type
_entity.pdbx_description
1 polymer ?
#
loop_
_entity_poly.entity_id
_entity_poly.type
_entity_poly.pdbx_seq_one_letter_code
_entity_poly.pdbx_strand_id
1 'polypeptide(L)'
;MQANKTVKSAIVTALSVAMLGSVAAPALAQGMVEQAPATTTAQSADFSDETISAFAAAYIEVVQIGQGMQEELQGAQSAEDQQAIMQAANEEIETAVEGTPGIAVDEYNEILQVAQADDALIERINAALADLQPAMSQ
;
A
#
# COMPACT_ATOMS: atom_id res chain seq x y z
N MET A 1 -24.95 21.76 -28.04
CA MET A 1 -24.96 20.62 -28.99
C MET A 1 -24.06 19.55 -28.42
N GLN A 2 -24.63 18.46 -27.90
CA GLN A 2 -23.87 17.28 -27.46
C GLN A 2 -23.84 16.28 -28.62
N ALA A 3 -22.65 15.83 -29.01
CA ALA A 3 -22.48 14.77 -29.99
C ALA A 3 -21.56 13.70 -29.40
N ASN A 4 -22.21 12.66 -28.90
CA ASN A 4 -21.67 11.44 -28.36
C ASN A 4 -21.10 10.57 -29.50
N LYS A 5 -19.90 10.00 -29.35
CA LYS A 5 -19.48 8.83 -30.16
C LYS A 5 -18.83 7.78 -29.28
N THR A 6 -19.70 6.94 -28.73
CA THR A 6 -19.39 5.62 -28.18
C THR A 6 -18.92 4.70 -29.31
N VAL A 7 -17.75 4.08 -29.16
CA VAL A 7 -17.31 2.98 -30.02
C VAL A 7 -17.41 1.70 -29.21
N LYS A 8 -18.49 0.96 -29.43
CA LYS A 8 -18.63 -0.44 -29.00
C LYS A 8 -17.97 -1.30 -30.07
N SER A 9 -16.98 -2.10 -29.69
CA SER A 9 -16.55 -3.24 -30.51
C SER A 9 -16.53 -4.48 -29.63
N ALA A 10 -17.46 -5.37 -29.97
CA ALA A 10 -17.49 -6.75 -29.52
C ALA A 10 -16.75 -7.60 -30.57
N ILE A 11 -16.11 -8.69 -30.13
CA ILE A 11 -16.39 -10.07 -30.57
C ILE A 11 -15.29 -11.00 -30.01
N VAL A 12 -15.73 -11.80 -29.04
CA VAL A 12 -15.47 -13.23 -28.79
C VAL A 12 -14.30 -13.88 -29.54
N THR A 13 -13.35 -14.43 -28.77
CA THR A 13 -12.71 -15.70 -29.13
C THR A 13 -12.61 -16.56 -27.88
N ALA A 14 -13.53 -17.53 -27.78
CA ALA A 14 -13.43 -18.65 -26.86
C ALA A 14 -12.61 -19.75 -27.53
N LEU A 15 -11.55 -20.22 -26.87
CA LEU A 15 -10.92 -21.50 -27.15
C LEU A 15 -10.42 -22.09 -25.83
N SER A 16 -11.31 -22.85 -25.21
CA SER A 16 -11.04 -23.73 -24.09
C SER A 16 -10.15 -24.88 -24.55
N VAL A 17 -8.95 -25.02 -24.01
CA VAL A 17 -8.17 -26.26 -24.12
C VAL A 17 -8.05 -26.85 -22.73
N ALA A 18 -8.98 -27.77 -22.41
CA ALA A 18 -8.83 -28.71 -21.32
C ALA A 18 -7.91 -29.85 -21.81
N MET A 19 -6.77 -30.04 -21.16
CA MET A 19 -5.96 -31.26 -21.27
C MET A 19 -5.85 -31.89 -19.89
N LEU A 20 -6.65 -32.93 -19.67
CA LEU A 20 -6.49 -33.90 -18.59
C LEU A 20 -5.59 -35.03 -19.11
N GLY A 21 -4.68 -35.54 -18.27
CA GLY A 21 -4.19 -36.92 -18.40
C GLY A 21 -2.69 -37.15 -18.21
N SER A 22 -2.29 -37.27 -16.95
CA SER A 22 -1.53 -38.40 -16.39
C SER A 22 -0.23 -38.86 -17.08
N VAL A 23 0.92 -38.54 -16.45
CA VAL A 23 2.07 -39.45 -16.41
C VAL A 23 2.44 -39.74 -14.96
N ALA A 24 2.39 -41.02 -14.60
CA ALA A 24 2.87 -41.56 -13.34
C ALA A 24 4.23 -42.22 -13.57
N ALA A 25 5.27 -41.78 -12.87
CA ALA A 25 6.52 -42.50 -12.59
C ALA A 25 7.36 -41.74 -11.53
N PRO A 26 8.20 -42.42 -10.74
CA PRO A 26 8.33 -42.20 -9.29
C PRO A 26 9.42 -41.21 -8.85
N ALA A 27 9.24 -40.77 -7.60
CA ALA A 27 10.11 -39.94 -6.78
C ALA A 27 11.57 -40.42 -6.70
N LEU A 28 12.52 -39.46 -6.69
CA LEU A 28 13.70 -39.45 -5.81
C LEU A 28 14.20 -38.00 -5.56
N ALA A 29 14.21 -37.63 -4.28
CA ALA A 29 15.19 -36.79 -3.60
C ALA A 29 15.31 -35.28 -3.91
N GLN A 30 14.59 -34.49 -3.10
CA GLN A 30 15.16 -33.48 -2.19
C GLN A 30 16.10 -32.40 -2.77
N GLY A 31 15.49 -31.34 -3.29
CA GLY A 31 16.03 -29.98 -3.26
C GLY A 31 14.92 -29.06 -2.79
N MET A 32 14.92 -28.74 -1.50
CA MET A 32 13.88 -27.99 -0.79
C MET A 32 13.92 -26.52 -1.20
N VAL A 33 13.39 -26.19 -2.38
CA VAL A 33 12.92 -24.82 -2.68
C VAL A 33 11.59 -24.65 -1.97
N GLU A 34 11.67 -24.20 -0.74
CA GLU A 34 10.53 -23.69 0.03
C GLU A 34 10.16 -22.32 -0.57
N GLN A 35 9.63 -22.33 -1.79
CA GLN A 35 8.80 -21.21 -2.26
C GLN A 35 7.46 -21.39 -1.57
N ALA A 36 7.33 -20.72 -0.43
CA ALA A 36 6.05 -20.48 0.22
C ALA A 36 5.03 -20.06 -0.85
N PRO A 37 3.81 -20.61 -0.81
CA PRO A 37 2.78 -20.17 -1.73
C PRO A 37 2.49 -18.70 -1.43
N ALA A 38 2.81 -17.81 -2.39
CA ALA A 38 2.25 -16.47 -2.42
C ALA A 38 0.76 -16.62 -2.73
N THR A 39 -0.02 -16.92 -1.69
CA THR A 39 -1.47 -16.76 -1.71
C THR A 39 -1.74 -15.27 -1.62
N THR A 40 -1.75 -14.58 -2.76
CA THR A 40 -2.52 -13.32 -2.88
C THR A 40 -3.99 -13.72 -2.96
N THR A 41 -4.50 -14.20 -1.83
CA THR A 41 -5.92 -14.08 -1.52
C THR A 41 -6.07 -12.64 -1.11
N ALA A 42 -6.84 -11.86 -1.87
CA ALA A 42 -7.49 -10.66 -1.34
C ALA A 42 -8.43 -11.13 -0.23
N GLN A 43 -7.84 -11.45 0.91
CA GLN A 43 -8.50 -11.56 2.19
C GLN A 43 -9.05 -10.15 2.40
N SER A 44 -10.33 -10.00 2.75
CA SER A 44 -10.75 -8.76 3.40
C SER A 44 -9.69 -8.49 4.46
N ALA A 45 -8.89 -7.45 4.26
CA ALA A 45 -7.68 -7.25 5.03
C ALA A 45 -8.12 -6.81 6.42
N ASP A 46 -8.37 -7.79 7.27
CA ASP A 46 -8.57 -7.57 8.69
C ASP A 46 -7.20 -7.19 9.25
N PHE A 47 -6.91 -5.89 9.24
CA PHE A 47 -5.72 -5.34 9.86
C PHE A 47 -5.82 -5.53 11.37
N SER A 48 -4.74 -6.02 11.98
CA SER A 48 -4.67 -6.17 13.43
C SER A 48 -4.65 -4.79 14.12
N ASP A 49 -5.04 -4.73 15.39
CA ASP A 49 -4.96 -3.47 16.16
C ASP A 49 -3.51 -2.98 16.29
N GLU A 50 -2.54 -3.91 16.37
CA GLU A 50 -1.10 -3.59 16.38
C GLU A 50 -0.68 -2.93 15.05
N THR A 51 -1.10 -3.50 13.92
CA THR A 51 -0.83 -2.95 12.59
C THR A 51 -1.47 -1.57 12.41
N ILE A 52 -2.68 -1.35 12.93
CA ILE A 52 -3.35 -0.04 12.86
C ILE A 52 -2.65 0.99 13.76
N SER A 53 -2.15 0.59 14.92
CA SER A 53 -1.36 1.46 15.79
C SER A 53 -0.03 1.85 15.12
N ALA A 54 0.67 0.88 14.53
CA ALA A 54 1.88 1.12 13.73
C ALA A 54 1.59 2.03 12.53
N PHE A 55 0.49 1.79 11.81
CA PHE A 55 0.03 2.68 10.75
C PHE A 55 -0.17 4.12 11.24
N ALA A 56 -0.87 4.29 12.36
CA ALA A 56 -1.13 5.62 12.93
C ALA A 56 0.16 6.35 13.31
N ALA A 57 1.15 5.64 13.85
CA ALA A 57 2.46 6.19 14.15
C ALA A 57 3.20 6.63 12.87
N ALA A 58 3.31 5.73 11.88
CA ALA A 58 3.93 6.05 10.59
C ALA A 58 3.23 7.21 9.87
N TYR A 59 1.89 7.25 9.92
CA TYR A 59 1.08 8.30 9.31
C TYR A 59 1.39 9.70 9.88
N ILE A 60 1.62 9.80 11.20
CA ILE A 60 2.03 11.06 11.84
C ILE A 60 3.39 11.54 11.31
N GLU A 61 4.35 10.64 11.11
CA GLU A 61 5.66 10.99 10.52
C GLU A 61 5.53 11.42 9.07
N VAL A 62 4.77 10.67 8.26
CA VAL A 62 4.51 11.00 6.84
C VAL A 62 3.83 12.37 6.70
N VAL A 63 2.89 12.70 7.57
CA VAL A 63 2.25 14.03 7.59
C VAL A 63 3.26 15.14 7.91
N GLN A 64 4.20 14.91 8.84
CA GLN A 64 5.24 15.88 9.16
C GLN A 64 6.21 16.10 8.01
N ILE A 65 6.66 15.03 7.34
CA ILE A 65 7.51 15.12 6.15
C ILE A 65 6.78 15.90 5.04
N GLY A 66 5.50 15.61 4.82
CA GLY A 66 4.68 16.32 3.85
C GLY A 66 4.51 17.82 4.16
N GLN A 67 4.48 18.20 5.44
CA GLN A 67 4.48 19.61 5.85
C GLN A 67 5.84 20.27 5.58
N GLY A 68 6.96 19.62 5.94
CA GLY A 68 8.31 20.12 5.67
C GLY A 68 8.55 20.33 4.17
N MET A 69 8.19 19.34 3.34
CA MET A 69 8.26 19.44 1.88
C MET A 69 7.47 20.65 1.35
N GLN A 70 6.27 20.92 1.88
CA GLN A 70 5.47 22.09 1.47
C GLN A 70 6.14 23.42 1.86
N GLU A 71 6.83 23.47 3.00
CA GLU A 71 7.61 24.64 3.41
C GLU A 71 8.82 24.85 2.50
N GLU A 72 9.55 23.79 2.17
CA GLU A 72 10.70 23.84 1.28
C GLU A 72 10.31 24.25 -0.15
N LEU A 73 9.19 23.74 -0.67
CA LEU A 73 8.68 24.09 -1.99
C LEU A 73 8.30 25.57 -2.12
N GLN A 74 7.91 26.24 -1.02
CA GLN A 74 7.66 27.69 -1.04
C GLN A 74 8.95 28.50 -1.27
N GLY A 75 10.11 27.94 -0.91
CA GLY A 75 11.43 28.54 -1.12
C GLY A 75 12.11 28.14 -2.43
N ALA A 76 11.58 27.15 -3.16
CA ALA A 76 12.20 26.60 -4.36
C ALA A 76 12.26 27.63 -5.51
N GLN A 77 13.42 27.79 -6.14
CA GLN A 77 13.66 28.83 -7.15
C GLN A 77 13.55 28.32 -8.59
N SER A 78 13.62 27.00 -8.76
CA SER A 78 13.62 26.35 -10.06
C SER A 78 12.83 25.04 -10.05
N ALA A 79 12.50 24.53 -11.24
CA ALA A 79 11.89 23.22 -11.39
C ALA A 79 12.82 22.08 -10.92
N GLU A 80 14.14 22.28 -11.03
CA GLU A 80 15.14 21.32 -10.56
C GLU A 80 15.15 21.25 -9.02
N ASP A 81 15.06 22.40 -8.34
CA ASP A 81 14.95 22.45 -6.87
C ASP A 81 13.65 21.78 -6.40
N GLN A 82 12.52 22.07 -7.06
CA GLN A 82 11.24 21.44 -6.73
C GLN A 82 11.31 19.92 -6.88
N GLN A 83 11.92 19.46 -7.96
CA GLN A 83 12.08 18.03 -8.22
C GLN A 83 13.01 17.35 -7.18
N ALA A 84 14.07 18.02 -6.73
CA ALA A 84 14.96 17.52 -5.69
C ALA A 84 14.24 17.41 -4.33
N ILE A 85 13.48 18.44 -3.95
CA ILE A 85 12.67 18.45 -2.72
C ILE A 85 11.65 17.31 -2.73
N MET A 86 10.95 17.11 -3.85
CA MET A 86 9.99 16.02 -3.98
C MET A 86 10.65 14.64 -3.88
N GLN A 87 11.85 14.45 -4.46
CA GLN A 87 12.57 13.17 -4.36
C GLN A 87 13.00 12.90 -2.92
N ALA A 88 13.62 13.88 -2.26
CA ALA A 88 14.04 13.76 -0.87
C ALA A 88 12.85 13.40 0.05
N ALA A 89 11.73 14.10 -0.08
CA ALA A 89 10.54 13.81 0.72
C ALA A 89 9.97 12.40 0.47
N ASN A 90 10.02 11.90 -0.77
CA ASN A 90 9.58 10.52 -1.05
C ASN A 90 10.49 9.49 -0.38
N GLU A 91 11.81 9.68 -0.42
CA GLU A 91 12.78 8.81 0.26
C GLU A 91 12.59 8.83 1.78
N GLU A 92 12.31 10.01 2.35
CA GLU A 92 12.02 10.16 3.77
C GLU A 92 10.70 9.47 4.17
N ILE A 93 9.65 9.58 3.34
CA ILE A 93 8.38 8.88 3.57
C ILE A 93 8.58 7.36 3.54
N GLU A 94 9.30 6.83 2.55
CA GLU A 94 9.62 5.40 2.47
C GLU A 94 10.37 4.93 3.72
N THR A 95 11.41 5.68 4.10
CA THR A 95 12.22 5.39 5.30
C THR A 95 11.39 5.42 6.58
N ALA A 96 10.48 6.39 6.73
CA ALA A 96 9.62 6.50 7.91
C ALA A 96 8.69 5.28 8.06
N VAL A 97 8.11 4.83 6.95
CA VAL A 97 7.23 3.65 6.94
C VAL A 97 8.03 2.37 7.19
N GLU A 98 9.17 2.18 6.51
CA GLU A 98 10.06 1.03 6.73
C GLU A 98 10.63 0.98 8.15
N GLY A 99 10.88 2.14 8.75
CA GLY A 99 11.41 2.30 10.10
C GLY A 99 10.38 2.04 11.20
N THR A 100 9.09 1.92 10.88
CA THR A 100 8.02 1.75 11.86
C THR A 100 7.81 0.27 12.18
N PRO A 101 8.07 -0.18 13.42
CA PRO A 101 7.84 -1.57 13.80
C PRO A 101 6.35 -1.93 13.75
N GLY A 102 6.04 -3.13 13.26
CA GLY A 102 4.67 -3.66 13.24
C GLY A 102 3.87 -3.34 11.97
N ILE A 103 4.50 -2.74 10.96
CA ILE A 103 3.87 -2.51 9.66
C ILE A 103 4.89 -2.61 8.50
N ALA A 104 4.52 -3.30 7.42
CA ALA A 104 5.26 -3.25 6.17
C ALA A 104 4.80 -2.09 5.27
N VAL A 105 5.66 -1.62 4.36
CA VAL A 105 5.32 -0.57 3.38
C VAL A 105 4.09 -0.94 2.55
N ASP A 106 3.97 -2.21 2.14
CA ASP A 106 2.81 -2.69 1.38
C ASP A 106 1.52 -2.62 2.23
N GLU A 107 1.58 -3.00 3.50
CA GLU A 107 0.43 -2.94 4.42
C GLU A 107 0.02 -1.48 4.70
N TYR A 108 0.97 -0.57 4.85
CA TYR A 108 0.70 0.86 4.98
C TYR A 108 -0.09 1.40 3.78
N ASN A 109 0.35 1.07 2.57
CA ASN A 109 -0.33 1.46 1.34
C ASN A 109 -1.71 0.78 1.17
N GLU A 110 -1.85 -0.46 1.63
CA GLU A 110 -3.13 -1.17 1.60
C GLU A 110 -4.14 -0.53 2.55
N ILE A 111 -3.73 -0.18 3.78
CA ILE A 111 -4.57 0.54 4.74
C ILE A 111 -5.04 1.88 4.16
N LEU A 112 -4.16 2.65 3.51
CA LEU A 112 -4.54 3.90 2.83
C LEU A 112 -5.62 3.70 1.75
N GLN A 113 -5.57 2.58 1.02
CA GLN A 113 -6.55 2.28 -0.02
C GLN A 113 -7.88 1.82 0.57
N VAL A 114 -7.83 0.89 1.53
CA VAL A 114 -9.03 0.30 2.14
C VAL A 114 -9.78 1.34 2.97
N ALA A 115 -9.07 2.18 3.74
CA ALA A 115 -9.68 3.18 4.60
C ALA A 115 -10.56 4.18 3.82
N GLN A 116 -10.29 4.43 2.53
CA GLN A 116 -11.15 5.31 1.71
C GLN A 116 -12.59 4.80 1.52
N ALA A 117 -12.81 3.49 1.69
CA ALA A 117 -14.10 2.84 1.47
C ALA A 117 -14.65 2.12 2.72
N ASP A 118 -13.89 2.10 3.82
CA ASP A 118 -14.23 1.39 5.05
C ASP A 118 -14.28 2.36 6.24
N ASP A 119 -15.48 2.81 6.58
CA ASP A 119 -15.71 3.72 7.71
C ASP A 119 -15.27 3.12 9.05
N ALA A 120 -15.42 1.80 9.24
CA ALA A 120 -15.04 1.15 10.49
C ALA A 120 -13.52 1.11 10.64
N LEU A 121 -12.78 0.94 9.55
CA LEU A 121 -11.32 1.08 9.54
C LEU A 121 -10.90 2.51 9.86
N ILE A 122 -11.57 3.53 9.30
CA ILE A 122 -11.29 4.93 9.65
C ILE A 122 -11.50 5.18 11.14
N GLU A 123 -12.58 4.66 11.75
CA GLU A 123 -12.81 4.79 13.20
C GLU A 123 -11.68 4.18 14.03
N ARG A 124 -11.17 3.00 13.63
CA ARG A 124 -10.03 2.35 14.31
C ARG A 124 -8.75 3.15 14.17
N ILE A 125 -8.45 3.68 12.98
CA ILE A 125 -7.29 4.56 12.74
C ILE A 125 -7.40 5.83 13.61
N ASN A 126 -8.56 6.46 13.65
CA ASN A 126 -8.77 7.67 14.47
C ASN A 126 -8.59 7.38 15.97
N ALA A 127 -9.08 6.23 16.45
CA ALA A 127 -8.86 5.80 17.82
C ALA A 127 -7.37 5.60 18.13
N ALA A 128 -6.63 4.94 17.23
CA ALA A 128 -5.18 4.76 17.38
C ALA A 128 -4.42 6.10 17.39
N LEU A 129 -4.78 7.03 16.50
CA LEU A 129 -4.21 8.39 16.49
C LEU A 129 -4.48 9.14 17.79
N ALA A 130 -5.70 9.04 18.34
CA ALA A 130 -6.07 9.68 19.61
C ALA A 130 -5.29 9.09 20.80
N ASP A 131 -4.97 7.80 20.77
CA ASP A 131 -4.18 7.14 21.83
C ASP A 131 -2.70 7.56 21.82
N LEU A 132 -2.17 7.96 20.66
CA LEU A 132 -0.81 8.50 20.53
C LEU A 132 -0.68 9.95 21.01
N GLN A 133 -1.75 10.76 20.95
CA GLN A 133 -1.76 12.17 21.37
C GLN A 133 -1.38 12.43 22.84
N PRO A 134 -1.81 11.65 23.85
CA PRO A 134 -1.36 11.84 25.23
C PRO A 134 0.14 11.55 25.42
N ALA A 135 0.76 10.72 24.57
CA ALA A 135 2.20 10.44 24.63
C ALA A 135 3.07 11.59 24.06
N MET A 136 2.54 12.37 23.12
CA MET A 136 3.27 13.49 22.47
C MET A 136 3.12 14.84 23.20
N SER A 137 2.33 14.89 24.27
CA SER A 137 2.06 16.11 25.05
C SER A 137 3.01 16.28 26.25
N GLN A 138 4.06 15.46 26.37
CA GLN A 138 5.02 15.44 27.48
C GLN A 138 6.45 15.73 27.04
#